data_AF-A0A2U4FDA7-F1
#
_entry.id   AF-A0A2U4FDA7-F1
#
_cell.length_a   1.000
_cell.length_b   1.000
_cell.length_c   1.000
_cell.angle_alpha   90.00
_cell.angle_beta   90.00
_cell.angle_gamma   90.00
#
_symmetry.space_group_name_H-M   'P 1'
#
loop_
_entity.id
_entity.type
_entity.pdbx_description
1 polymer ?
#
loop_
_entity_poly.entity_id
_entity_poly.type
_entity_poly.pdbx_seq_one_letter_code
_entity_poly.pdbx_strand_id
1 'polypeptide(L)'
;MVKKLFVFSLLLLTVLGCNNNVLKPDDFSKESIDAKYPYWQVGIESFEIASELTKYTTITVDEKKYMLICMALIRLAVNTEEFVSGIKAADAELGSSVNDSYDGQVLKVGDKYDAQKVIDTVRSLKYDFVYRKMNTAAGVGTGEMGKSRYLRHGLQPENEIPTGGWVGFSSGNWGSIDSTLFGDYSTYMESQAYANLAGLMFHEHMHNIGFHHVGQYAVPYTLQGVVTDILNKILWKDAIYGTNPSLKEKYKDQVNELIAYYLTEYKHLLNEDTVFDPSQK
;
A
#
# COMPACT_ATOMS: atom_id res chain seq x y z
N MET A 1 10.90 -42.71 20.72
CA MET A 1 10.62 -42.29 19.33
C MET A 1 9.37 -41.44 19.32
N VAL A 2 9.60 -40.13 19.42
CA VAL A 2 8.61 -39.07 19.14
C VAL A 2 8.60 -38.85 17.62
N LYS A 3 7.51 -38.33 17.07
CA LYS A 3 7.24 -37.98 15.66
C LYS A 3 6.48 -39.06 14.90
N LYS A 4 5.16 -38.88 14.81
CA LYS A 4 4.35 -39.02 13.56
C LYS A 4 2.84 -38.81 13.76
N LEU A 5 2.35 -38.60 14.98
CA LEU A 5 0.90 -38.54 15.22
C LEU A 5 0.27 -37.13 15.28
N PHE A 6 1.03 -36.05 15.10
CA PHE A 6 0.52 -34.68 15.33
C PHE A 6 0.28 -33.82 14.08
N VAL A 7 0.43 -34.37 12.88
CA VAL A 7 0.28 -33.60 11.62
C VAL A 7 -1.08 -33.83 10.94
N PHE A 8 -1.86 -34.82 11.38
CA PHE A 8 -3.14 -35.13 10.74
C PHE A 8 -4.38 -34.52 11.42
N SER A 9 -4.22 -33.83 12.54
CA SER A 9 -5.34 -33.23 13.28
C SER A 9 -5.57 -31.73 13.00
N LEU A 10 -4.72 -31.09 12.20
CA LEU A 10 -4.88 -29.68 11.81
C LEU A 10 -5.57 -29.50 10.43
N LEU A 11 -5.86 -30.61 9.73
CA LEU A 11 -6.50 -30.62 8.41
C LEU A 11 -7.98 -31.03 8.45
N LEU A 12 -8.52 -31.35 9.63
CA LEU A 12 -9.88 -31.89 9.82
C LEU A 12 -10.88 -30.91 10.43
N LEU A 13 -10.50 -29.65 10.65
CA LEU A 13 -11.43 -28.57 11.04
C LEU A 13 -12.07 -27.84 9.83
N THR A 14 -11.89 -28.35 8.62
CA THR A 14 -12.50 -27.80 7.39
C THR A 14 -13.83 -28.45 7.02
N VAL A 15 -14.39 -29.33 7.85
CA VAL A 15 -15.65 -29.99 7.53
C VAL A 15 -16.57 -29.90 8.73
N LEU A 16 -17.38 -28.83 8.77
CA LEU A 16 -18.81 -28.84 9.11
C LEU A 16 -19.29 -27.39 9.36
N GLY A 17 -19.70 -26.74 8.26
CA GLY A 17 -20.50 -25.53 8.29
C GLY A 17 -19.95 -24.41 7.40
N CYS A 18 -20.71 -24.07 6.35
CA CYS A 18 -20.68 -22.87 5.51
C CYS A 18 -20.32 -23.11 4.03
N ASN A 19 -21.10 -22.47 3.16
CA ASN A 19 -21.09 -22.60 1.71
C ASN A 19 -19.67 -22.51 1.11
N ASN A 20 -19.31 -23.54 0.36
CA ASN A 20 -18.06 -23.65 -0.39
C ASN A 20 -17.97 -22.59 -1.50
N ASN A 21 -17.37 -21.44 -1.19
CA ASN A 21 -16.45 -20.75 -2.11
C ASN A 21 -15.03 -21.00 -1.58
N VAL A 22 -14.56 -22.25 -1.71
CA VAL A 22 -13.16 -22.59 -1.42
C VAL A 22 -12.35 -22.04 -2.59
N LEU A 23 -11.70 -20.90 -2.37
CA LEU A 23 -10.78 -20.27 -3.31
C LEU A 23 -9.70 -21.30 -3.69
N LYS A 24 -9.59 -21.60 -4.99
CA LYS A 24 -8.62 -22.57 -5.53
C LYS A 24 -7.23 -21.94 -5.53
N PRO A 25 -6.15 -22.75 -5.48
CA PRO A 25 -4.78 -22.23 -5.56
C PRO A 25 -4.53 -21.33 -6.79
N ASP A 26 -5.18 -21.61 -7.91
CA ASP A 26 -5.09 -20.82 -9.14
C ASP A 26 -5.77 -19.44 -9.02
N ASP A 27 -6.72 -19.26 -8.09
CA ASP A 27 -7.42 -17.98 -7.89
C ASP A 27 -6.48 -16.88 -7.37
N PHE A 28 -5.36 -17.27 -6.74
CA PHE A 28 -4.31 -16.39 -6.23
C PHE A 28 -3.06 -16.34 -7.10
N SER A 29 -3.11 -16.84 -8.35
CA SER A 29 -1.99 -16.63 -9.26
C SER A 29 -1.83 -15.13 -9.55
N LYS A 30 -0.59 -14.69 -9.79
CA LYS A 30 -0.30 -13.31 -10.20
C LYS A 30 -1.13 -12.91 -11.41
N GLU A 31 -1.27 -13.79 -12.41
CA GLU A 31 -2.06 -13.49 -13.62
C GLU A 31 -3.55 -13.31 -13.31
N SER A 32 -4.14 -14.15 -12.47
CA SER A 32 -5.55 -14.04 -12.05
C SER A 32 -5.80 -12.74 -11.29
N ILE A 33 -4.93 -12.42 -10.33
CA ILE A 33 -5.03 -11.22 -9.51
C ILE A 33 -4.79 -9.96 -10.34
N ASP A 34 -3.82 -9.97 -11.25
CA ASP A 34 -3.57 -8.86 -12.18
C ASP A 34 -4.72 -8.65 -13.17
N ALA A 35 -5.45 -9.71 -13.55
CA ALA A 35 -6.64 -9.56 -14.39
C ALA A 35 -7.83 -8.94 -13.62
N LYS A 36 -8.04 -9.33 -12.35
CA LYS A 36 -9.13 -8.80 -11.51
C LYS A 36 -8.86 -7.38 -10.99
N TYR A 37 -7.60 -7.08 -10.65
CA TYR A 37 -7.15 -5.82 -10.07
C TYR A 37 -6.02 -5.24 -10.93
N PRO A 38 -6.31 -4.76 -12.15
CA PRO A 38 -5.30 -4.41 -13.14
C PRO A 38 -4.46 -3.20 -12.76
N TYR A 39 -4.96 -2.34 -11.88
CA TYR A 39 -4.27 -1.11 -11.49
C TYR A 39 -3.39 -1.31 -10.27
N TRP A 40 -2.34 -0.51 -10.16
CA TRP A 40 -1.39 -0.53 -9.04
C TRP A 40 -0.73 -1.92 -8.85
N GLN A 41 0.03 -2.34 -9.84
CA GLN A 41 0.83 -3.57 -9.81
C GLN A 41 2.20 -3.32 -9.16
N VAL A 42 2.18 -2.64 -8.01
CA VAL A 42 3.39 -2.34 -7.24
C VAL A 42 3.71 -3.54 -6.34
N GLY A 43 4.94 -4.05 -6.44
CA GLY A 43 5.43 -5.22 -5.70
C GLY A 43 6.59 -4.92 -4.75
N ILE A 44 6.97 -5.87 -3.90
CA ILE A 44 8.09 -5.71 -2.97
C ILE A 44 9.31 -6.47 -3.46
N GLU A 45 10.42 -5.76 -3.59
CA GLU A 45 11.73 -6.36 -3.79
C GLU A 45 12.30 -6.90 -2.48
N SER A 46 12.34 -6.06 -1.42
CA SER A 46 12.92 -6.44 -0.14
C SER A 46 12.45 -5.56 1.03
N PHE A 47 12.73 -6.03 2.24
CA PHE A 47 12.64 -5.26 3.49
C PHE A 47 14.05 -4.99 4.01
N GLU A 48 14.42 -3.72 4.15
CA GLU A 48 15.76 -3.29 4.52
C GLU A 48 15.79 -2.45 5.80
N ILE A 49 16.92 -2.47 6.49
CA ILE A 49 17.21 -1.52 7.56
C ILE A 49 18.31 -0.58 7.08
N ALA A 50 18.10 0.72 7.24
CA ALA A 50 19.04 1.72 6.78
C ALA A 50 20.38 1.60 7.52
N SER A 51 21.46 1.61 6.74
CA SER A 51 22.82 1.34 7.24
C SER A 51 23.32 2.38 8.25
N GLU A 52 22.75 3.59 8.22
CA GLU A 52 23.07 4.71 9.09
C GLU A 52 22.44 4.60 10.50
N LEU A 53 21.56 3.62 10.74
CA LEU A 53 21.07 3.35 12.09
C LEU A 53 22.24 2.94 13.00
N THR A 54 22.19 3.42 14.24
CA THR A 54 23.24 3.19 15.25
C THR A 54 22.79 2.27 16.38
N LYS A 55 21.53 1.82 16.37
CA LYS A 55 20.93 0.96 17.38
C LYS A 55 20.50 -0.37 16.76
N TYR A 56 20.49 -1.41 17.59
CA TYR A 56 19.88 -2.69 17.21
C TYR A 56 18.44 -2.44 16.72
N THR A 57 18.16 -2.88 15.50
CA THR A 57 16.88 -2.65 14.84
C THR A 57 16.43 -3.93 14.16
N THR A 58 15.13 -4.17 14.17
CA THR A 58 14.53 -5.36 13.55
C THR A 58 13.29 -4.96 12.78
N ILE A 59 13.06 -5.59 11.62
CA ILE A 59 11.76 -5.66 10.96
C ILE A 59 11.25 -7.06 11.18
N THR A 60 10.27 -7.21 12.07
CA THR A 60 9.75 -8.54 12.40
C THR A 60 8.92 -9.11 11.26
N VAL A 61 8.75 -10.43 11.22
CA VAL A 61 7.81 -11.08 10.29
C VAL A 61 6.39 -10.50 10.43
N ASP A 62 5.97 -10.14 11.64
CA ASP A 62 4.67 -9.53 11.90
C ASP A 62 4.53 -8.17 11.22
N GLU A 63 5.55 -7.30 11.36
CA GLU A 63 5.59 -6.01 10.68
C GLU A 63 5.60 -6.16 9.15
N LYS A 64 6.32 -7.16 8.61
CA LYS A 64 6.31 -7.45 7.17
C LYS A 64 4.92 -7.83 6.68
N LYS A 65 4.19 -8.69 7.44
CA LYS A 65 2.81 -9.05 7.10
C LYS A 65 1.87 -7.85 7.19
N TYR A 66 2.03 -7.00 8.20
CA TYR A 66 1.25 -5.76 8.34
C TYR A 66 1.44 -4.83 7.13
N MET A 67 2.67 -4.66 6.65
CA MET A 67 2.98 -3.91 5.43
C MET A 67 2.33 -4.53 4.18
N LEU A 68 2.38 -5.85 4.05
CA LEU A 68 1.72 -6.57 2.94
C LEU A 68 0.21 -6.38 2.94
N ILE A 69 -0.43 -6.36 4.12
CA ILE A 69 -1.86 -6.04 4.24
C ILE A 69 -2.12 -4.61 3.79
N CYS A 70 -1.30 -3.65 4.21
CA CYS A 70 -1.45 -2.26 3.77
C CYS A 70 -1.29 -2.11 2.25
N MET A 71 -0.39 -2.86 1.62
CA MET A 71 -0.29 -2.89 0.14
C MET A 71 -1.55 -3.45 -0.53
N ALA A 72 -2.11 -4.54 0.01
CA ALA A 72 -3.37 -5.10 -0.48
C ALA A 72 -4.50 -4.05 -0.41
N LEU A 73 -4.57 -3.29 0.70
CA LEU A 73 -5.54 -2.21 0.87
C LEU A 73 -5.35 -1.07 -0.15
N ILE A 74 -4.11 -0.65 -0.42
CA ILE A 74 -3.83 0.36 -1.45
C ILE A 74 -4.28 -0.13 -2.83
N ARG A 75 -3.88 -1.35 -3.20
CA ARG A 75 -4.24 -1.93 -4.50
C ARG A 75 -5.76 -2.01 -4.65
N LEU A 76 -6.47 -2.44 -3.62
CA LEU A 76 -7.93 -2.42 -3.60
C LEU A 76 -8.46 -1.01 -3.85
N ALA A 77 -8.05 -0.04 -3.03
CA ALA A 77 -8.55 1.34 -3.08
C ALA A 77 -8.40 1.94 -4.49
N VAL A 78 -7.22 1.81 -5.11
CA VAL A 78 -6.94 2.33 -6.46
C VAL A 78 -7.81 1.68 -7.55
N ASN A 79 -8.23 0.42 -7.35
CA ASN A 79 -9.10 -0.30 -8.29
C ASN A 79 -10.61 0.00 -8.11
N THR A 80 -11.01 0.81 -7.13
CA THR A 80 -12.42 1.15 -6.89
C THR A 80 -12.94 2.30 -7.77
N GLU A 81 -14.26 2.44 -7.90
CA GLU A 81 -14.89 3.62 -8.52
C GLU A 81 -14.82 4.86 -7.61
N GLU A 82 -14.78 4.66 -6.30
CA GLU A 82 -14.65 5.70 -5.30
C GLU A 82 -13.30 6.43 -5.44
N PHE A 83 -12.24 5.74 -5.87
CA PHE A 83 -10.97 6.38 -6.20
C PHE A 83 -11.11 7.38 -7.35
N VAL A 84 -11.71 6.97 -8.48
CA VAL A 84 -11.94 7.86 -9.63
C VAL A 84 -12.76 9.08 -9.23
N SER A 85 -13.82 8.85 -8.46
CA SER A 85 -14.73 9.90 -8.02
C SER A 85 -14.05 10.85 -7.02
N GLY A 86 -13.25 10.31 -6.10
CA GLY A 86 -12.49 11.08 -5.12
C GLY A 86 -11.43 11.96 -5.76
N ILE A 87 -10.67 11.45 -6.75
CA ILE A 87 -9.68 12.27 -7.48
C ILE A 87 -10.37 13.38 -8.28
N LYS A 88 -11.48 13.08 -8.97
CA LYS A 88 -12.24 14.11 -9.72
C LYS A 88 -12.85 15.17 -8.81
N ALA A 89 -13.29 14.79 -7.61
CA ALA A 89 -13.79 15.74 -6.63
C ALA A 89 -12.69 16.66 -6.07
N ALA A 90 -11.44 16.21 -6.10
CA ALA A 90 -10.26 16.94 -5.62
C ALA A 90 -9.50 17.68 -6.74
N ASP A 91 -10.11 17.89 -7.91
CA ASP A 91 -9.47 18.48 -9.10
C ASP A 91 -8.87 19.87 -8.81
N ALA A 92 -9.54 20.66 -7.96
CA ALA A 92 -9.08 21.99 -7.58
C ALA A 92 -7.74 21.95 -6.81
N GLU A 93 -7.44 20.86 -6.12
CA GLU A 93 -6.22 20.64 -5.34
C GLU A 93 -5.07 20.02 -6.16
N LEU A 94 -5.33 19.59 -7.40
CA LEU A 94 -4.34 18.94 -8.27
C LEU A 94 -3.52 19.99 -9.05
N GLY A 95 -2.39 20.42 -8.49
CA GLY A 95 -1.44 21.27 -9.18
C GLY A 95 0.01 20.87 -8.95
N SER A 96 0.87 21.22 -9.89
CA SER A 96 2.29 20.90 -9.82
C SER A 96 3.02 21.76 -8.80
N SER A 97 3.86 21.11 -8.02
CA SER A 97 4.79 21.70 -7.06
C SER A 97 6.25 21.56 -7.49
N VAL A 98 6.48 21.12 -8.73
CA VAL A 98 7.81 20.90 -9.31
C VAL A 98 7.89 21.46 -10.73
N ASN A 99 9.11 21.77 -11.17
CA ASN A 99 9.40 21.98 -12.58
C ASN A 99 10.01 20.70 -13.16
N ASP A 100 9.57 20.29 -14.34
CA ASP A 100 10.14 19.16 -15.09
C ASP A 100 10.00 19.41 -16.59
N SER A 101 10.78 18.73 -17.41
CA SER A 101 10.71 18.83 -18.87
C SER A 101 11.10 17.52 -19.53
N TYR A 102 10.35 17.11 -20.54
CA TYR A 102 10.60 15.89 -21.31
C TYR A 102 10.03 16.02 -22.71
N ASP A 103 10.80 15.63 -23.73
CA ASP A 103 10.38 15.60 -25.14
C ASP A 103 9.65 16.88 -25.61
N GLY A 104 10.22 18.05 -25.30
CA GLY A 104 9.65 19.35 -25.65
C GLY A 104 8.43 19.79 -24.82
N GLN A 105 7.88 18.93 -23.96
CA GLN A 105 6.84 19.28 -22.98
C GLN A 105 7.47 19.78 -21.69
N VAL A 106 6.82 20.75 -21.05
CA VAL A 106 7.28 21.36 -19.80
C VAL A 106 6.14 21.33 -18.79
N LEU A 107 6.47 20.90 -17.57
CA LEU A 107 5.63 21.04 -16.39
C LEU A 107 6.24 22.12 -15.51
N LYS A 108 5.44 23.11 -15.10
CA LYS A 108 5.88 24.19 -14.22
C LYS A 108 5.15 24.12 -12.89
N VAL A 109 5.80 24.65 -11.85
CA VAL A 109 5.12 24.90 -10.57
C VAL A 109 3.90 25.79 -10.82
N GLY A 110 2.75 25.37 -10.31
CA GLY A 110 1.47 26.06 -10.48
C GLY A 110 0.58 25.49 -11.57
N ASP A 111 1.13 24.72 -12.51
CA ASP A 111 0.35 24.10 -13.58
C ASP A 111 -0.69 23.14 -12.99
N LYS A 112 -1.93 23.25 -13.44
CA LYS A 112 -2.99 22.33 -13.05
C LYS A 112 -2.78 20.97 -13.70
N TYR A 113 -2.94 19.92 -12.91
CA TYR A 113 -3.00 18.57 -13.45
C TYR A 113 -4.42 18.27 -13.92
N ASP A 114 -4.52 17.52 -15.01
CA ASP A 114 -5.77 16.91 -15.42
C ASP A 114 -6.06 15.70 -14.52
N ALA A 115 -7.20 15.70 -13.84
CA ALA A 115 -7.58 14.64 -12.91
C ALA A 115 -7.60 13.25 -13.56
N GLN A 116 -8.05 13.12 -14.81
CA GLN A 116 -8.08 11.83 -15.50
C GLN A 116 -6.67 11.32 -15.78
N LYS A 117 -5.77 12.19 -16.24
CA LYS A 117 -4.36 11.84 -16.45
C LYS A 117 -3.65 11.52 -15.14
N VAL A 118 -4.01 12.15 -14.01
CA VAL A 118 -3.52 11.75 -12.68
C VAL A 118 -3.98 10.33 -12.32
N ILE A 119 -5.26 10.03 -12.51
CA ILE A 119 -5.82 8.68 -12.30
C ILE A 119 -5.05 7.66 -13.14
N ASP A 120 -4.87 7.91 -14.43
CA ASP A 120 -4.20 7.00 -15.36
C ASP A 120 -2.72 6.82 -14.98
N THR A 121 -2.05 7.90 -14.61
CA THR A 121 -0.66 7.88 -14.11
C THR A 121 -0.52 6.96 -12.88
N VAL A 122 -1.38 7.14 -11.88
CA VAL A 122 -1.36 6.33 -10.64
C VAL A 122 -1.77 4.87 -10.91
N ARG A 123 -2.75 4.66 -11.79
CA ARG A 123 -3.26 3.31 -12.10
C ARG A 123 -2.28 2.48 -12.93
N SER A 124 -1.46 3.14 -13.75
CA SER A 124 -0.42 2.50 -14.60
C SER A 124 0.81 2.00 -13.85
N LEU A 125 0.90 2.17 -12.52
CA LEU A 125 2.12 1.82 -11.80
C LEU A 125 2.37 0.31 -11.79
N LYS A 126 3.58 -0.05 -12.24
CA LYS A 126 4.10 -1.42 -12.25
C LYS A 126 5.61 -1.37 -12.01
N TYR A 127 6.02 -1.61 -10.78
CA TYR A 127 7.43 -1.70 -10.37
C TYR A 127 7.53 -2.40 -9.01
N ASP A 128 8.69 -2.97 -8.74
CA ASP A 128 9.05 -3.48 -7.42
C ASP A 128 9.84 -2.40 -6.66
N PHE A 129 9.73 -2.36 -5.34
CA PHE A 129 10.43 -1.38 -4.52
C PHE A 129 10.86 -1.97 -3.17
N VAL A 130 11.72 -1.24 -2.47
CA VAL A 130 12.23 -1.60 -1.15
C VAL A 130 11.48 -0.86 -0.03
N TYR A 131 11.00 -1.57 0.99
CA TYR A 131 10.56 -0.93 2.25
C TYR A 131 11.71 -0.87 3.25
N ARG A 132 12.06 0.34 3.72
CA ARG A 132 13.22 0.57 4.58
C ARG A 132 12.84 1.10 5.96
N LYS A 133 13.37 0.52 7.04
CA LYS A 133 13.38 1.16 8.36
C LYS A 133 14.49 2.19 8.44
N MET A 134 14.13 3.43 8.75
CA MET A 134 15.03 4.59 8.75
C MET A 134 14.87 5.41 10.03
N ASN A 135 15.85 6.30 10.29
CA ASN A 135 15.77 7.25 11.40
C ASN A 135 14.87 8.45 11.05
N THR A 136 13.57 8.20 10.90
CA THR A 136 12.55 9.23 10.70
C THR A 136 11.63 9.32 11.91
N ALA A 137 10.93 10.44 12.08
CA ALA A 137 9.97 10.62 13.17
C ALA A 137 8.81 9.61 13.05
N ALA A 138 8.22 9.21 14.19
CA ALA A 138 7.06 8.34 14.19
C ALA A 138 5.90 8.96 13.39
N GLY A 139 5.23 8.16 12.57
CA GLY A 139 4.15 8.62 11.69
C GLY A 139 4.63 9.38 10.44
N VAL A 140 5.93 9.40 10.15
CA VAL A 140 6.51 10.03 8.96
C VAL A 140 7.11 8.97 8.03
N GLY A 141 6.80 9.10 6.74
CA GLY A 141 7.42 8.35 5.66
C GLY A 141 8.47 9.17 4.93
N THR A 142 9.26 8.52 4.08
CA THR A 142 10.16 9.19 3.14
C THR A 142 10.27 8.36 1.87
N GLY A 143 9.87 8.92 0.73
CA GLY A 143 10.08 8.35 -0.60
C GLY A 143 11.33 8.92 -1.27
N GLU A 144 11.89 8.16 -2.21
CA GLU A 144 12.87 8.70 -3.16
C GLU A 144 12.14 9.60 -4.17
N MET A 145 12.70 10.78 -4.46
CA MET A 145 12.08 11.69 -5.42
C MET A 145 12.29 11.21 -6.86
N GLY A 146 11.22 10.72 -7.48
CA GLY A 146 11.20 10.30 -8.87
C GLY A 146 11.11 11.45 -9.87
N LYS A 147 11.13 11.12 -11.16
CA LYS A 147 10.79 12.06 -12.24
C LYS A 147 9.28 12.12 -12.42
N SER A 148 8.75 13.23 -12.95
CA SER A 148 7.31 13.38 -13.17
C SER A 148 6.82 12.32 -14.16
N ARG A 149 6.19 11.26 -13.63
CA ARG A 149 5.51 10.24 -14.44
C ARG A 149 4.31 10.85 -15.14
N TYR A 150 3.62 11.77 -14.48
CA TYR A 150 2.51 12.53 -15.09
C TYR A 150 2.95 13.23 -16.39
N LEU A 151 4.10 13.91 -16.39
CA LEU A 151 4.60 14.58 -17.60
C LEU A 151 4.91 13.57 -18.72
N ARG A 152 5.51 12.43 -18.36
CA ARG A 152 5.98 11.38 -19.29
C ARG A 152 4.90 10.41 -19.75
N HIS A 153 3.75 10.36 -19.07
CA HIS A 153 2.66 9.43 -19.37
C HIS A 153 2.13 9.69 -20.80
N GLY A 154 2.18 8.64 -21.64
CA GLY A 154 1.84 8.69 -23.06
C GLY A 154 2.95 9.19 -24.00
N LEU A 155 4.10 9.62 -23.46
CA LEU A 155 5.26 10.11 -24.22
C LEU A 155 6.46 9.16 -24.13
N GLN A 156 6.65 8.52 -22.97
CA GLN A 156 7.71 7.56 -22.72
C GLN A 156 7.10 6.17 -22.45
N PRO A 157 7.71 5.06 -22.93
CA PRO A 157 7.31 3.72 -22.53
C PRO A 157 7.26 3.57 -21.01
N GLU A 158 6.19 2.96 -20.48
CA GLU A 158 5.91 2.95 -19.04
C GLU A 158 7.00 2.29 -18.18
N ASN A 159 7.70 1.30 -18.75
CA ASN A 159 8.80 0.57 -18.14
C ASN A 159 10.14 1.35 -18.18
N GLU A 160 10.20 2.46 -18.90
CA GLU A 160 11.39 3.31 -19.00
C GLU A 160 11.27 4.60 -18.18
N ILE A 161 10.08 4.92 -17.66
CA ILE A 161 9.88 6.11 -16.83
C ILE A 161 10.57 5.89 -15.48
N PRO A 162 11.58 6.72 -15.10
CA PRO A 162 12.29 6.54 -13.85
C PRO A 162 11.38 6.75 -12.64
N THR A 163 11.35 5.76 -11.74
CA THR A 163 10.67 5.81 -10.45
C THR A 163 11.68 5.69 -9.31
N GLY A 164 11.35 6.25 -8.15
CA GLY A 164 12.12 6.00 -6.92
C GLY A 164 12.07 4.51 -6.53
N GLY A 165 13.18 3.99 -6.00
CA GLY A 165 13.37 2.56 -5.73
C GLY A 165 13.00 2.12 -4.30
N TRP A 166 12.75 3.06 -3.39
CA TRP A 166 12.47 2.73 -1.99
C TRP A 166 11.45 3.67 -1.34
N VAL A 167 10.84 3.17 -0.26
CA VAL A 167 10.01 3.93 0.67
C VAL A 167 10.48 3.61 2.09
N GLY A 168 10.77 4.66 2.86
CA GLY A 168 11.27 4.59 4.22
C GLY A 168 10.21 4.94 5.25
N PHE A 169 10.22 4.26 6.39
CA PHE A 169 9.41 4.58 7.55
C PHE A 169 10.25 4.59 8.82
N SER A 170 9.69 5.17 9.87
CA SER A 170 10.38 5.27 11.16
C SER A 170 10.87 3.91 11.66
N SER A 171 11.96 3.92 12.44
CA SER A 171 12.54 2.72 13.05
C SER A 171 11.68 2.14 14.18
N GLY A 172 10.50 2.72 14.46
CA GLY A 172 9.53 2.21 15.42
C GLY A 172 8.85 0.91 14.96
N ASN A 173 7.86 0.48 15.74
CA ASN A 173 6.97 -0.60 15.32
C ASN A 173 6.05 -0.09 14.20
N TRP A 174 5.99 -0.81 13.08
CA TRP A 174 5.13 -0.47 11.94
C TRP A 174 3.68 -0.89 12.15
N GLY A 175 3.43 -1.91 12.97
CA GLY A 175 2.09 -2.43 13.23
C GLY A 175 2.13 -3.91 13.56
N SER A 176 0.96 -4.50 13.73
CA SER A 176 0.84 -5.93 14.04
C SER A 176 -0.34 -6.56 13.31
N ILE A 177 -0.16 -7.77 12.78
CA ILE A 177 -1.23 -8.51 12.11
C ILE A 177 -2.40 -8.83 13.05
N ASP A 178 -2.13 -8.87 14.36
CA ASP A 178 -3.14 -9.17 15.38
C ASP A 178 -4.08 -7.97 15.63
N SER A 179 -3.77 -6.79 15.06
CA SER A 179 -4.65 -5.61 15.10
C SER A 179 -5.93 -5.86 14.30
N THR A 180 -7.06 -5.42 14.84
CA THR A 180 -8.38 -5.58 14.24
C THR A 180 -8.46 -4.87 12.90
N LEU A 181 -8.60 -5.62 11.80
CA LEU A 181 -8.70 -5.07 10.45
C LEU A 181 -10.05 -4.38 10.21
N PHE A 182 -11.15 -5.05 10.53
CA PHE A 182 -12.51 -4.53 10.38
C PHE A 182 -13.08 -4.16 11.74
N GLY A 183 -13.05 -2.87 12.07
CA GLY A 183 -13.34 -2.36 13.39
C GLY A 183 -14.83 -2.15 13.65
N ASP A 184 -15.14 -2.16 14.93
CA ASP A 184 -16.39 -1.68 15.51
C ASP A 184 -16.13 -0.47 16.41
N TYR A 185 -17.15 -0.01 17.15
CA TYR A 185 -17.02 1.10 18.11
C TYR A 185 -15.85 0.93 19.10
N SER A 186 -15.52 -0.30 19.50
CA SER A 186 -14.48 -0.58 20.49
C SER A 186 -13.09 -0.78 19.89
N THR A 187 -13.00 -1.17 18.62
CA THR A 187 -11.76 -1.59 17.95
C THR A 187 -11.35 -0.67 16.79
N TYR A 188 -12.14 0.37 16.47
CA TYR A 188 -11.91 1.20 15.28
C TYR A 188 -10.52 1.83 15.20
N MET A 189 -9.86 2.12 16.34
CA MET A 189 -8.52 2.72 16.34
C MET A 189 -7.46 1.79 15.75
N GLU A 190 -7.61 0.47 15.95
CA GLU A 190 -6.74 -0.54 15.35
C GLU A 190 -6.94 -0.60 13.82
N SER A 191 -8.19 -0.55 13.38
CA SER A 191 -8.53 -0.51 11.95
C SER A 191 -8.13 0.80 11.28
N GLN A 192 -8.20 1.90 12.02
CA GLN A 192 -7.73 3.22 11.57
C GLN A 192 -6.22 3.22 11.34
N ALA A 193 -5.45 2.48 12.14
CA ALA A 193 -4.00 2.38 11.95
C ALA A 193 -3.64 1.76 10.59
N TYR A 194 -4.38 0.75 10.12
CA TYR A 194 -4.22 0.19 8.78
C TYR A 194 -4.48 1.22 7.68
N ALA A 195 -5.61 1.93 7.77
CA ALA A 195 -5.98 2.95 6.77
C ALA A 195 -4.98 4.11 6.72
N ASN A 196 -4.46 4.52 7.87
CA ASN A 196 -3.49 5.60 8.00
C ASN A 196 -2.12 5.17 7.43
N LEU A 197 -1.63 3.97 7.77
CA LEU A 197 -0.35 3.51 7.24
C LEU A 197 -0.44 3.24 5.73
N ALA A 198 -1.49 2.60 5.25
CA ALA A 198 -1.71 2.39 3.82
C ALA A 198 -1.75 3.73 3.05
N GLY A 199 -2.45 4.73 3.60
CA GLY A 199 -2.45 6.08 3.03
C GLY A 199 -1.06 6.72 3.01
N LEU A 200 -0.28 6.58 4.08
CA LEU A 200 1.09 7.09 4.16
C LEU A 200 2.03 6.36 3.18
N MET A 201 1.93 5.03 3.07
CA MET A 201 2.69 4.27 2.07
C MET A 201 2.37 4.74 0.65
N PHE A 202 1.08 4.94 0.35
CA PHE A 202 0.65 5.48 -0.93
C PHE A 202 1.20 6.90 -1.16
N HIS A 203 1.19 7.76 -0.14
CA HIS A 203 1.81 9.09 -0.18
C HIS A 203 3.26 9.04 -0.62
N GLU A 204 4.07 8.19 0.02
CA GLU A 204 5.50 8.09 -0.33
C GLU A 204 5.71 7.53 -1.74
N HIS A 205 4.86 6.61 -2.19
CA HIS A 205 4.90 6.18 -3.59
C HIS A 205 4.55 7.31 -4.57
N MET A 206 3.75 8.30 -4.19
CA MET A 206 3.51 9.48 -5.04
C MET A 206 4.78 10.32 -5.23
N HIS A 207 5.65 10.39 -4.23
CA HIS A 207 6.98 10.98 -4.38
C HIS A 207 7.87 10.20 -5.35
N ASN A 208 7.82 8.86 -5.29
CA ASN A 208 8.57 8.00 -6.20
C ASN A 208 8.19 8.18 -7.68
N ILE A 209 7.06 8.81 -7.99
CA ILE A 209 6.61 9.10 -9.36
C ILE A 209 6.60 10.61 -9.68
N GLY A 210 7.27 11.41 -8.85
CA GLY A 210 7.55 12.82 -9.09
C GLY A 210 6.45 13.80 -8.66
N PHE A 211 5.44 13.37 -7.91
CA PHE A 211 4.54 14.30 -7.24
C PHE A 211 5.22 14.89 -5.99
N HIS A 212 4.88 16.13 -5.66
CA HIS A 212 5.45 16.85 -4.51
C HIS A 212 4.40 17.72 -3.84
N HIS A 213 4.63 18.05 -2.57
CA HIS A 213 3.80 18.95 -1.78
C HIS A 213 4.51 20.24 -1.31
N VAL A 214 5.54 20.72 -2.02
CA VAL A 214 6.23 21.99 -1.69
C VAL A 214 5.56 23.16 -2.40
N GLY A 215 5.09 24.15 -1.64
CA GLY A 215 4.43 25.33 -2.20
C GLY A 215 2.91 25.27 -2.08
N GLN A 216 2.20 25.76 -3.09
CA GLN A 216 0.75 25.95 -3.03
C GLN A 216 -0.03 24.63 -3.11
N TYR A 217 0.48 23.64 -3.83
CA TYR A 217 -0.21 22.38 -4.06
C TYR A 217 0.44 21.25 -3.27
N ALA A 218 -0.41 20.40 -2.71
CA ALA A 218 -0.04 19.33 -1.78
C ALA A 218 -0.48 17.97 -2.32
N VAL A 219 -0.17 17.67 -3.59
CA VAL A 219 -0.79 16.55 -4.32
C VAL A 219 -0.63 15.20 -3.61
N PRO A 220 0.55 14.78 -3.12
CA PRO A 220 0.67 13.56 -2.34
C PRO A 220 -0.31 13.48 -1.14
N TYR A 221 -0.52 14.58 -0.40
CA TYR A 221 -1.50 14.63 0.68
C TYR A 221 -2.95 14.55 0.18
N THR A 222 -3.27 15.23 -0.92
CA THR A 222 -4.59 15.15 -1.54
C THR A 222 -4.91 13.71 -1.94
N LEU A 223 -3.99 13.04 -2.63
CA LEU A 223 -4.20 11.67 -3.09
C LEU A 223 -4.23 10.67 -1.91
N GLN A 224 -3.38 10.88 -0.89
CA GLN A 224 -3.46 10.15 0.38
C GLN A 224 -4.84 10.27 1.03
N GLY A 225 -5.39 11.49 1.12
CA GLY A 225 -6.69 11.73 1.72
C GLY A 225 -7.82 10.94 1.05
N VAL A 226 -7.78 10.85 -0.29
CA VAL A 226 -8.73 10.04 -1.06
C VAL A 226 -8.61 8.55 -0.72
N VAL A 227 -7.39 7.99 -0.75
CA VAL A 227 -7.15 6.58 -0.42
C VAL A 227 -7.56 6.28 1.03
N THR A 228 -7.13 7.10 1.99
CA THR A 228 -7.45 6.92 3.41
C THR A 228 -8.96 7.02 3.68
N ASP A 229 -9.70 7.92 3.03
CA ASP A 229 -11.15 8.02 3.21
C ASP A 229 -11.89 6.76 2.70
N ILE A 230 -11.49 6.24 1.53
CA ILE A 230 -12.02 4.99 0.99
C ILE A 230 -11.77 3.85 1.99
N LEU A 231 -10.53 3.71 2.46
CA LEU A 231 -10.16 2.65 3.39
C LEU A 231 -10.89 2.79 4.73
N ASN A 232 -11.03 4.01 5.27
CA ASN A 232 -11.81 4.22 6.49
C ASN A 232 -13.26 3.76 6.31
N LYS A 233 -13.92 4.07 5.19
CA LYS A 233 -15.30 3.64 4.90
C LYS A 233 -15.44 2.12 4.70
N ILE A 234 -14.37 1.44 4.29
CA ILE A 234 -14.33 -0.02 4.20
C ILE A 234 -14.12 -0.64 5.58
N LEU A 235 -13.21 -0.08 6.38
CA LEU A 235 -12.67 -0.74 7.56
C LEU A 235 -13.43 -0.41 8.85
N TRP A 236 -13.84 0.85 9.08
CA TRP A 236 -14.36 1.24 10.41
C TRP A 236 -15.23 2.51 10.50
N LYS A 237 -15.15 3.47 9.57
CA LYS A 237 -15.59 4.89 9.75
C LYS A 237 -16.99 5.06 10.34
N ASP A 238 -17.94 4.26 9.89
CA ASP A 238 -19.35 4.38 10.31
C ASP A 238 -19.68 3.53 11.54
N ALA A 239 -18.75 2.68 11.97
CA ALA A 239 -18.91 1.82 13.14
C ALA A 239 -18.84 2.57 14.47
N ILE A 240 -18.25 3.77 14.48
CA ILE A 240 -18.29 4.66 15.65
C ILE A 240 -19.71 5.16 15.97
N TYR A 241 -20.64 5.05 15.02
CA TYR A 241 -22.05 5.40 15.20
C TYR A 241 -22.94 4.17 15.40
N GLY A 242 -22.35 3.00 15.65
CA GLY A 242 -23.10 1.74 15.84
C GLY A 242 -23.63 1.15 14.54
N THR A 243 -23.08 1.52 13.39
CA THR A 243 -23.48 1.01 12.07
C THR A 243 -22.35 0.23 11.38
N ASN A 244 -22.64 -0.50 10.31
CA ASN A 244 -21.55 -1.11 9.53
C ASN A 244 -20.84 -0.03 8.68
N PRO A 245 -19.50 -0.10 8.51
CA PRO A 245 -18.82 0.78 7.57
C PRO A 245 -19.45 0.68 6.18
N SER A 246 -19.77 1.81 5.58
CA SER A 246 -20.61 1.96 4.39
C SER A 246 -20.11 1.21 3.17
N LEU A 247 -18.80 0.94 3.08
CA LEU A 247 -18.20 0.20 1.97
C LEU A 247 -17.74 -1.22 2.35
N LYS A 248 -17.91 -1.65 3.62
CA LYS A 248 -17.44 -2.95 4.10
C LYS A 248 -18.03 -4.11 3.29
N GLU A 249 -19.36 -4.19 3.21
CA GLU A 249 -20.03 -5.31 2.54
C GLU A 249 -19.74 -5.36 1.03
N LYS A 250 -19.44 -4.21 0.41
CA LYS A 250 -19.09 -4.11 -1.01
C LYS A 250 -17.71 -4.69 -1.32
N TYR A 251 -16.75 -4.55 -0.39
CA TYR A 251 -15.34 -4.81 -0.65
C TYR A 251 -14.65 -5.82 0.27
N LYS A 252 -15.31 -6.34 1.31
CA LYS A 252 -14.70 -7.25 2.29
C LYS A 252 -14.06 -8.50 1.66
N ASP A 253 -14.69 -9.06 0.63
CA ASP A 253 -14.22 -10.29 0.00
C ASP A 253 -12.96 -10.00 -0.83
N GLN A 254 -12.92 -8.85 -1.51
CA GLN A 254 -11.75 -8.36 -2.25
C GLN A 254 -10.59 -7.99 -1.32
N VAL A 255 -10.87 -7.42 -0.13
CA VAL A 255 -9.86 -7.21 0.91
C VAL A 255 -9.22 -8.55 1.30
N ASN A 256 -10.04 -9.55 1.64
CA ASN A 256 -9.54 -10.86 2.05
C ASN A 256 -8.77 -11.57 0.94
N GLU A 257 -9.25 -11.48 -0.31
CA GLU A 257 -8.60 -12.07 -1.48
C GLU A 257 -7.22 -11.46 -1.74
N LEU A 258 -7.12 -10.12 -1.76
CA LEU A 258 -5.85 -9.43 -1.98
C LEU A 258 -4.86 -9.68 -0.84
N ILE A 259 -5.32 -9.69 0.42
CA ILE A 259 -4.44 -10.04 1.56
C ILE A 259 -3.87 -11.45 1.39
N ALA A 260 -4.72 -12.43 1.08
CA ALA A 260 -4.29 -13.81 0.87
C ALA A 260 -3.29 -13.91 -0.30
N TYR A 261 -3.50 -13.18 -1.39
CA TYR A 261 -2.54 -13.08 -2.49
C TYR A 261 -1.20 -12.51 -2.03
N TYR A 262 -1.17 -11.33 -1.40
CA TYR A 262 0.10 -10.68 -0.99
C TYR A 262 0.88 -11.53 0.01
N LEU A 263 0.21 -12.16 0.98
CA LEU A 263 0.87 -13.07 1.93
C LEU A 263 1.41 -14.34 1.25
N THR A 264 0.79 -14.79 0.16
CA THR A 264 1.22 -15.97 -0.60
C THR A 264 2.37 -15.65 -1.55
N GLU A 265 2.25 -14.59 -2.36
CA GLU A 265 3.26 -14.13 -3.32
C GLU A 265 4.59 -13.82 -2.62
N TYR A 266 4.52 -13.10 -1.50
CA TYR A 266 5.70 -12.64 -0.76
C TYR A 266 6.09 -13.55 0.41
N LYS A 267 5.59 -14.79 0.49
CA LYS A 267 5.91 -15.73 1.58
C LYS A 267 7.41 -15.93 1.81
N HIS A 268 8.22 -15.80 0.76
CA HIS A 268 9.67 -15.93 0.82
C HIS A 268 10.35 -14.83 1.65
N LEU A 269 9.74 -13.64 1.74
CA LEU A 269 10.19 -12.52 2.57
C LEU A 269 9.76 -12.65 4.05
N LEU A 270 8.88 -13.63 4.36
CA LEU A 270 8.25 -13.82 5.66
C LEU A 270 8.87 -14.96 6.49
N ASN A 271 9.99 -15.52 6.04
CA ASN A 271 10.64 -16.65 6.71
C ASN A 271 11.36 -16.25 8.00
N GLU A 272 11.90 -15.04 8.05
CA GLU A 272 12.71 -14.55 9.17
C GLU A 272 12.60 -13.03 9.32
N ASP A 273 12.99 -12.55 10.49
CA ASP A 273 13.10 -11.12 10.76
C ASP A 273 14.28 -10.51 9.99
N THR A 274 14.15 -9.27 9.51
CA THR A 274 15.30 -8.52 9.01
C THR A 274 15.97 -7.86 10.21
N VAL A 275 17.23 -8.19 10.50
CA VAL A 275 17.95 -7.69 11.70
C VAL A 275 19.15 -6.85 11.32
N PHE A 276 19.33 -5.74 12.03
CA PHE A 276 20.52 -4.92 12.01
C PHE A 276 21.12 -4.86 13.42
N ASP A 277 22.35 -5.35 13.54
CA ASP A 277 23.14 -5.30 14.77
C ASP A 277 24.39 -4.43 14.55
N PRO A 278 24.46 -3.21 15.13
CA PRO A 278 25.61 -2.33 14.96
C PRO A 278 26.90 -2.88 15.59
N SER A 279 26.82 -3.89 16.46
CA SER A 279 28.00 -4.52 17.08
C SER A 279 28.69 -5.55 16.18
N GLN A 280 28.08 -5.92 15.05
CA GLN A 280 28.64 -6.83 14.05
C GLN A 280 29.27 -6.12 12.85
N LYS A 281 29.49 -4.80 12.95
CA LYS A 281 30.22 -4.00 11.95
C LYS A 281 31.73 -4.00 12.20
#